data_AF-A0A9X2MWE4-F1
#
_entry.id   AF-A0A9X2MWE4-F1
#
_cell.length_a   1.000
_cell.length_b   1.000
_cell.length_c   1.000
_cell.angle_alpha   90.00
_cell.angle_beta   90.00
_cell.angle_gamma   90.00
#
_symmetry.space_group_name_H-M   'P 1'
#
loop_
_entity.id
_entity.type
_entity.pdbx_description
1 polymer ?
#
loop_
_entity_poly.entity_id
_entity_poly.type
_entity_poly.pdbx_seq_one_letter_code
_entity_poly.pdbx_strand_id
1 'polypeptide(L)'
;MTPRYIKQWDDLPEGFGEESLALGAVIDWTGNSKMTVVEFEHEKKLRQSLYSPKWELQPEAYDIGYTYVLTPLDGGKQTLLHIQIGDFNQLPDGQPYYEDSVRFGSEAAEKIKKLAEG
;
A
#
# COMPACT_ATOMS: atom_id res chain seq x y z
N MET A 1 -5.69 -11.30 2.72
CA MET A 1 -6.63 -10.33 2.11
C MET A 1 -6.84 -10.72 0.65
N THR A 2 -8.05 -10.69 0.10
CA THR A 2 -8.28 -11.11 -1.30
C THR A 2 -8.00 -9.97 -2.29
N PRO A 3 -7.13 -10.13 -3.30
CA PRO A 3 -6.79 -9.08 -4.27
C PRO A 3 -7.97 -8.47 -5.01
N ARG A 4 -9.07 -9.22 -5.16
CA ARG A 4 -10.35 -8.71 -5.71
C ARG A 4 -10.85 -7.45 -5.01
N TYR A 5 -10.61 -7.29 -3.71
CA TYR A 5 -11.01 -6.09 -2.98
C TYR A 5 -10.06 -4.93 -3.20
N ILE A 6 -8.76 -5.20 -3.39
CA ILE A 6 -7.78 -4.15 -3.71
C ILE A 6 -8.10 -3.52 -5.07
N LYS A 7 -8.45 -4.34 -6.08
CA LYS A 7 -8.84 -3.86 -7.42
C LYS A 7 -10.02 -2.86 -7.44
N GLN A 8 -10.74 -2.69 -6.33
CA GLN A 8 -11.86 -1.76 -6.23
C GLN A 8 -11.42 -0.34 -5.81
N TRP A 9 -10.26 -0.20 -5.20
CA TRP A 9 -9.75 1.09 -4.72
C TRP A 9 -8.33 1.43 -5.20
N ASP A 10 -7.60 0.44 -5.72
CA ASP A 10 -6.25 0.57 -6.29
C ASP A 10 -6.14 -0.19 -7.63
N ASP A 11 -5.13 0.18 -8.42
CA ASP A 11 -4.77 -0.50 -9.65
C ASP A 11 -3.85 -1.69 -9.33
N LEU A 12 -4.13 -2.85 -9.91
CA LEU A 12 -3.23 -4.02 -9.87
C LEU A 12 -2.76 -4.36 -11.28
N PRO A 13 -1.54 -4.89 -11.45
CA PRO A 13 -1.05 -5.26 -12.76
C PRO A 13 -1.92 -6.33 -13.40
N GLU A 14 -1.98 -6.31 -14.73
CA GLU A 14 -2.74 -7.30 -15.50
C GLU A 14 -2.25 -8.71 -15.18
N GLY A 15 -3.18 -9.62 -14.91
CA GLY A 15 -2.83 -10.99 -14.50
C GLY A 15 -2.43 -11.15 -13.02
N PHE A 16 -2.45 -10.10 -12.20
CA PHE A 16 -2.31 -10.28 -10.75
C PHE A 16 -3.44 -11.16 -10.21
N GLY A 17 -3.04 -12.32 -9.69
CA GLY A 17 -3.92 -13.43 -9.33
C GLY A 17 -4.95 -13.08 -8.25
N GLU A 18 -5.89 -13.99 -8.05
CA GLU A 18 -6.90 -13.89 -6.98
C GLU A 18 -6.40 -14.45 -5.63
N GLU A 19 -5.16 -14.94 -5.59
CA GLU A 19 -4.56 -15.53 -4.39
C GLU A 19 -4.43 -14.51 -3.26
N SER A 20 -4.69 -14.93 -2.02
CA SER A 20 -4.67 -14.02 -0.88
C SER A 20 -3.32 -13.33 -0.73
N LEU A 21 -3.32 -12.01 -0.58
CA LEU A 21 -2.16 -11.27 -0.08
C LEU A 21 -1.77 -11.83 1.29
N ALA A 22 -0.52 -12.26 1.36
CA ALA A 22 0.16 -12.81 2.51
C ALA A 22 1.56 -12.19 2.61
N LEU A 23 2.25 -12.42 3.72
CA LEU A 23 3.62 -11.99 3.90
C LEU A 23 4.51 -12.53 2.76
N GLY A 24 5.34 -11.67 2.17
CA GLY A 24 6.22 -12.00 1.05
C GLY A 24 5.55 -11.97 -0.33
N ALA A 25 4.23 -11.72 -0.42
CA ALA A 25 3.58 -11.56 -1.72
C ALA A 25 4.11 -10.32 -2.44
N VAL A 26 4.34 -10.44 -3.75
CA VAL A 26 4.90 -9.38 -4.60
C VAL A 26 3.90 -9.00 -5.68
N ILE A 27 3.57 -7.72 -5.76
CA ILE A 27 2.85 -7.10 -6.86
C ILE A 27 3.90 -6.47 -7.78
N ASP A 28 4.04 -6.95 -9.00
CA ASP A 28 5.08 -6.53 -9.95
C ASP A 28 4.44 -5.82 -11.16
N TRP A 29 4.61 -4.51 -11.24
CA TRP A 29 4.34 -3.75 -12.47
C TRP A 29 5.61 -3.79 -13.32
N THR A 30 5.73 -4.84 -14.13
CA THR A 30 6.96 -5.16 -14.88
C THR A 30 7.54 -3.94 -15.59
N GLY A 31 8.79 -3.61 -15.27
CA GLY A 31 9.52 -2.46 -15.82
C GLY A 31 9.27 -1.11 -15.14
N ASN A 32 8.32 -1.01 -14.19
CA ASN A 32 7.92 0.25 -13.56
C ASN A 32 8.12 0.28 -12.05
N SER A 33 7.58 -0.68 -11.31
CA SER A 33 7.64 -0.74 -9.85
C SER A 33 7.30 -2.12 -9.31
N LYS A 34 7.70 -2.39 -8.07
CA LYS A 34 7.29 -3.58 -7.33
C LYS A 34 6.83 -3.19 -5.94
N MET A 35 5.82 -3.89 -5.43
CA MET A 35 5.34 -3.73 -4.07
C MET A 35 5.33 -5.08 -3.38
N THR A 36 6.05 -5.18 -2.27
CA THR A 36 6.21 -6.43 -1.52
C THR A 36 5.54 -6.31 -0.15
N VAL A 37 4.72 -7.29 0.22
CA VAL A 37 4.15 -7.35 1.57
C VAL A 37 5.25 -7.75 2.55
N VAL A 38 5.64 -6.82 3.42
CA VAL A 38 6.73 -7.01 4.40
C VAL A 38 6.22 -7.15 5.83
N GLU A 39 4.96 -6.82 6.08
CA GLU A 39 4.29 -7.09 7.37
C GLU A 39 2.81 -7.35 7.11
N PHE A 40 2.25 -8.37 7.76
CA PHE A 40 0.85 -8.69 7.63
C PHE A 40 0.30 -9.28 8.93
N GLU A 41 -0.64 -8.56 9.53
CA GLU A 41 -1.46 -9.02 10.66
C GLU A 41 -2.93 -8.97 10.22
N HIS A 42 -3.61 -10.12 10.27
CA HIS A 42 -4.99 -10.23 9.83
C HIS A 42 -5.89 -9.21 10.55
N GLU A 43 -6.71 -8.49 9.77
CA GLU A 43 -7.66 -7.46 10.25
C GLU A 43 -7.04 -6.34 11.11
N LYS A 44 -5.71 -6.17 11.04
CA LYS A 44 -5.00 -5.19 11.89
C LYS A 44 -3.98 -4.37 11.14
N LYS A 45 -3.09 -5.01 10.37
CA LYS A 45 -1.97 -4.31 9.73
C LYS A 45 -1.57 -4.93 8.41
N LEU A 46 -1.31 -4.09 7.43
CA LEU A 46 -0.67 -4.44 6.16
C LEU A 46 0.44 -3.43 5.89
N ARG A 47 1.68 -3.88 5.78
CA ARG A 47 2.82 -3.06 5.37
C ARG A 47 3.38 -3.59 4.07
N GLN A 48 3.57 -2.67 3.14
CA GLN A 48 4.10 -2.92 1.83
C GLN A 48 5.35 -2.06 1.62
N SER A 49 6.43 -2.67 1.16
CA SER A 49 7.62 -1.96 0.71
C SER A 49 7.48 -1.69 -0.80
N LEU A 50 7.74 -0.46 -1.21
CA LEU A 50 7.71 -0.03 -2.60
C LEU A 50 9.14 0.00 -3.15
N TYR A 51 9.30 -0.48 -4.38
CA TYR A 51 10.53 -0.44 -5.13
C TYR A 51 10.28 0.13 -6.52
N SER A 52 11.20 0.94 -7.03
CA SER A 52 11.26 1.31 -8.44
C SER A 52 12.65 0.99 -9.00
N PRO A 53 12.75 0.42 -10.22
CA PRO A 53 14.04 0.26 -10.90
C PRO A 53 14.75 1.58 -11.21
N LYS A 54 14.06 2.72 -11.07
CA LYS A 54 14.65 4.07 -11.17
C LYS A 54 15.44 4.48 -9.92
N TRP A 55 15.26 3.77 -8.81
CA TRP A 55 15.95 4.06 -7.56
C TRP A 55 17.22 3.21 -7.49
N GLU A 56 18.37 3.86 -7.26
CA GLU A 56 19.66 3.15 -7.14
C GLU A 56 19.75 2.29 -5.88
N LEU A 57 18.98 2.67 -4.85
CA LEU A 57 18.92 1.98 -3.57
C LEU A 57 18.05 0.72 -3.65
N GLN A 58 18.49 -0.34 -2.95
CA GLN A 58 17.67 -1.53 -2.72
C GLN A 58 16.60 -1.27 -1.66
N PRO A 59 15.46 -1.99 -1.67
CA PRO A 59 14.37 -1.81 -0.71
C PRO A 59 14.75 -1.86 0.76
N GLU A 60 15.80 -2.61 1.12
CA GLU A 60 16.28 -2.73 2.49
C GLU A 60 17.05 -1.50 2.97
N ALA A 61 17.44 -0.61 2.05
CA ALA A 61 18.21 0.59 2.34
C ALA A 61 17.34 1.83 2.62
N TYR A 62 16.01 1.71 2.54
CA TYR A 62 15.08 2.80 2.84
C TYR A 62 13.77 2.31 3.47
N ASP A 63 13.01 3.27 4.01
CA ASP A 63 11.64 3.05 4.49
C ASP A 63 10.66 3.74 3.54
N ILE A 64 10.42 3.13 2.37
CA ILE A 64 9.49 3.64 1.37
C ILE A 64 8.45 2.56 1.07
N GLY A 65 7.19 2.96 1.10
CA GLY A 65 6.06 2.08 0.93
C GLY A 65 4.80 2.60 1.63
N TYR A 66 3.83 1.71 1.80
CA TYR A 66 2.52 2.04 2.37
C TYR A 66 2.24 1.14 3.56
N THR A 67 1.75 1.74 4.65
CA THR A 67 1.29 1.00 5.82
C THR A 67 -0.17 1.32 6.10
N TYR A 68 -0.99 0.29 6.16
CA TYR A 68 -2.41 0.35 6.51
C TYR A 68 -2.57 -0.23 7.91
N VAL A 69 -3.15 0.55 8.82
CA VAL A 69 -3.45 0.11 10.19
C VAL A 69 -4.93 0.31 10.46
N LEU A 70 -5.60 -0.75 10.93
CA LEU A 70 -6.99 -0.70 11.37
C LEU A 70 -7.03 -0.59 12.89
N THR A 71 -7.71 0.44 13.37
CA THR A 71 -7.94 0.66 14.80
C THR A 71 -9.45 0.60 15.08
N PRO A 72 -9.94 -0.37 15.87
CA PRO A 72 -11.35 -0.40 16.26
C PRO A 72 -11.67 0.80 17.17
N LEU A 73 -12.78 1.46 16.90
CA LEU A 73 -13.34 2.55 17.68
C LEU A 73 -14.72 2.14 18.23
N ASP A 74 -15.17 2.83 19.28
CA ASP A 74 -16.50 2.63 19.90
C ASP A 74 -16.84 1.16 20.23
N GLY A 75 -15.85 0.42 20.72
CA GLY A 75 -16.01 -1.00 21.04
C GLY A 75 -16.19 -1.91 19.83
N GLY A 76 -15.66 -1.52 18.66
CA GLY A 76 -15.71 -2.28 17.41
C GLY A 76 -16.86 -1.91 16.48
N LYS A 77 -17.64 -0.86 16.81
CA LYS A 77 -18.73 -0.37 15.94
C LYS A 77 -18.23 0.48 14.78
N GLN A 78 -17.03 1.04 14.93
CA GLN A 78 -16.37 1.86 13.92
C GLN A 78 -14.95 1.36 13.75
N THR A 79 -14.37 1.61 12.58
CA THR A 79 -12.97 1.32 12.29
C THR A 79 -12.30 2.57 11.74
N LEU A 80 -11.18 2.95 12.35
CA LEU A 80 -10.30 3.97 11.83
C LEU A 80 -9.22 3.30 10.98
N LEU A 81 -9.14 3.68 9.71
CA LEU A 81 -8.04 3.30 8.83
C LEU A 81 -6.99 4.41 8.84
N HIS A 82 -5.76 4.07 9.27
CA HIS A 82 -4.59 4.89 9.05
C HIS A 82 -3.84 4.42 7.82
N ILE A 83 -3.55 5.34 6.89
CA ILE A 83 -2.66 5.11 5.75
C ILE A 83 -1.41 5.94 6.00
N GLN A 84 -0.25 5.28 6.09
CA GLN A 84 1.05 5.92 6.28
C GLN A 84 1.87 5.75 5.01
N ILE A 85 2.51 6.84 4.59
CA ILE A 85 3.43 6.88 3.45
C ILE A 85 4.84 6.94 4.03
N GLY A 86 5.74 6.09 3.50
CA GLY A 86 7.14 6.05 3.90
C GLY A 86 7.92 7.34 3.61
N ASP A 87 9.18 7.37 4.04
CA ASP A 87 10.05 8.54 3.95
C ASP A 87 10.84 8.57 2.63
N PHE A 88 10.31 9.31 1.67
CA PHE A 88 10.93 9.54 0.37
C PHE A 88 12.14 10.49 0.41
N ASN A 89 12.44 11.18 1.52
CA ASN A 89 13.65 12.02 1.62
C ASN A 89 14.94 11.19 1.54
N GLN A 90 14.83 9.85 1.67
CA GLN A 90 15.92 8.90 1.49
C GLN A 90 16.34 8.76 0.01
N LEU A 91 15.59 9.34 -0.93
CA LEU A 91 15.94 9.41 -2.35
C LEU A 91 16.41 10.83 -2.73
N PRO A 92 17.47 10.96 -3.56
CA PRO A 92 17.93 12.27 -4.05
C PRO A 92 16.84 13.11 -4.71
N ASP A 93 15.95 12.47 -5.47
CA ASP A 93 14.80 13.10 -6.16
C ASP A 93 13.47 12.55 -5.63
N GLY A 94 13.33 12.44 -4.30
CA GLY A 94 12.18 11.81 -3.65
C GLY A 94 10.86 12.60 -3.71
N GLN A 95 10.93 13.93 -3.82
CA GLN A 95 9.76 14.82 -3.69
C GLN A 95 8.62 14.50 -4.66
N PRO A 96 8.86 14.29 -5.98
CA PRO A 96 7.77 13.96 -6.91
C PRO A 96 7.06 12.65 -6.54
N TYR A 97 7.81 11.64 -6.10
CA TYR A 97 7.24 10.35 -5.69
C TYR A 97 6.40 10.46 -4.42
N TYR A 98 6.81 11.32 -3.48
CA TYR A 98 6.04 11.61 -2.28
C TYR A 98 4.71 12.29 -2.63
N GLU A 99 4.73 13.32 -3.48
CA GLU A 99 3.53 14.05 -3.90
C GLU A 99 2.52 13.13 -4.61
N ASP A 100 3.01 12.29 -5.53
CA ASP A 100 2.19 11.28 -6.20
C ASP A 100 1.61 10.27 -5.19
N SER A 101 2.41 9.84 -4.22
CA SER A 101 1.98 8.91 -3.15
C SER A 101 0.92 9.52 -2.23
N VAL A 102 1.01 10.82 -1.91
CA VAL A 102 0.02 11.53 -1.11
C VAL A 102 -1.30 11.63 -1.86
N ARG A 103 -1.26 11.99 -3.15
CA ARG A 103 -2.47 12.02 -3.99
C ARG A 103 -3.12 10.64 -4.06
N PHE A 104 -2.34 9.61 -4.34
CA PHE A 104 -2.80 8.23 -4.36
C PHE A 104 -3.45 7.82 -3.02
N GLY A 105 -2.77 8.06 -1.90
CA GLY A 105 -3.27 7.71 -0.57
C GLY A 105 -4.61 8.39 -0.24
N SER A 106 -4.77 9.66 -0.63
CA SER A 106 -6.02 10.40 -0.47
C SER A 106 -7.16 9.81 -1.29
N GLU A 107 -6.92 9.53 -2.58
CA GLU A 107 -7.92 8.92 -3.47
C GLU A 107 -8.33 7.51 -3.02
N ALA A 108 -7.34 6.71 -2.61
CA ALA A 108 -7.57 5.38 -2.06
C ALA A 108 -8.41 5.44 -0.78
N ALA A 109 -8.10 6.35 0.15
CA ALA A 109 -8.87 6.52 1.39
C ALA A 109 -10.34 6.83 1.11
N GLU A 110 -10.62 7.74 0.16
CA GLU A 110 -12.00 8.07 -0.23
C GLU A 110 -12.74 6.87 -0.84
N LYS A 111 -12.09 6.13 -1.74
CA LYS A 111 -12.68 4.93 -2.36
C LYS A 111 -12.95 3.85 -1.32
N ILE A 112 -11.99 3.57 -0.43
CA ILE A 112 -12.14 2.58 0.66
C ILE A 112 -13.30 2.96 1.57
N LYS A 113 -13.41 4.24 1.96
CA LYS A 113 -14.52 4.73 2.79
C LYS A 113 -15.87 4.46 2.12
N LYS A 114 -16.01 4.80 0.83
CA LYS A 114 -17.24 4.54 0.07
C LYS A 114 -17.58 3.06 -0.02
N LEU A 115 -16.58 2.19 -0.22
CA LEU A 115 -16.77 0.73 -0.27
C LEU A 115 -17.14 0.13 1.08
N ALA A 116 -16.68 0.72 2.19
CA ALA A 116 -16.97 0.24 3.53
C ALA A 116 -18.33 0.72 4.06
N GLU A 117 -18.81 1.88 3.61
CA GLU A 117 -20.05 2.51 4.08
C GLU A 117 -21.25 2.32 3.11
N GLY A 118 -20.99 1.89 1.87
CA GLY A 118 -22.00 1.64 0.84
C GLY A 118 -22.57 0.23 0.90
#